data_AF-A0A672Q9I2-F1
#
_entry.id   AF-A0A672Q9I2-F1
#
_cell.length_a   1.000
_cell.length_b   1.000
_cell.length_c   1.000
_cell.angle_alpha   90.00
_cell.angle_beta   90.00
_cell.angle_gamma   90.00
#
_symmetry.space_group_name_H-M   'P 1'
#
loop_
_entity.id
_entity.type
_entity.pdbx_description
1 polymer ?
#
loop_
_entity_poly.entity_id
_entity_poly.type
_entity_poly.pdbx_seq_one_letter_code
_entity_poly.pdbx_strand_id
1 'polypeptide(L)'
;MNAQGVRRGFSVQQSDLMCKRGCGFYGNAVWQGLCSKCWRQENQCTRAKQIEDDRALAERRKLCTPAAVRRHVHDQNPPEHTLCP
;
A
#
# COMPACT_ATOMS: atom_id res chain seq x y z
N MET A 1 -40.02 29.63 19.51
CA MET A 1 -38.54 29.71 19.56
C MET A 1 -38.03 29.50 18.14
N ASN A 2 -37.71 30.57 17.43
CA ASN A 2 -37.32 30.52 16.00
C ASN A 2 -35.82 30.22 15.88
N ALA A 3 -35.46 28.98 15.55
CA ALA A 3 -34.09 28.59 15.22
C ALA A 3 -33.80 29.02 13.77
N GLN A 4 -33.41 30.28 13.60
CA GLN A 4 -32.92 30.79 12.32
C GLN A 4 -31.62 30.04 11.98
N GLY A 5 -31.71 29.12 11.02
CA GLY A 5 -30.56 28.37 10.50
C GLY A 5 -29.57 29.32 9.83
N VAL A 6 -28.49 29.66 10.53
CA VAL A 6 -27.37 30.45 9.99
C VAL A 6 -26.69 29.62 8.90
N ARG A 7 -27.04 29.87 7.64
CA ARG A 7 -26.31 29.33 6.49
C ARG A 7 -24.96 30.04 6.41
N ARG A 8 -23.93 29.46 7.02
CA ARG A 8 -22.54 29.88 6.83
C ARG A 8 -22.18 29.65 5.35
N GLY A 9 -22.07 30.72 4.59
CA GLY A 9 -21.57 30.65 3.21
C GLY A 9 -20.13 30.15 3.23
N PHE A 10 -19.86 29.05 2.53
CA PHE A 10 -18.50 28.58 2.30
C PHE A 10 -17.99 29.21 1.00
N SER A 11 -16.87 29.93 1.06
CA SER A 11 -16.16 30.34 -0.15
C SER A 11 -15.21 29.21 -0.54
N VAL A 12 -15.52 28.52 -1.63
CA VAL A 12 -14.56 27.62 -2.28
C VAL A 12 -13.75 28.46 -3.25
N GLN A 13 -12.42 28.52 -3.04
CA GLN A 13 -11.53 29.17 -3.98
C GLN A 13 -11.30 28.25 -5.18
N GLN A 14 -11.07 28.84 -6.36
CA GLN A 14 -10.76 28.06 -7.55
C GLN A 14 -9.52 27.16 -7.35
N SER A 15 -8.56 27.63 -6.54
CA SER A 15 -7.38 26.86 -6.12
C SER A 15 -7.74 25.57 -5.39
N ASP A 16 -8.83 25.55 -4.63
CA ASP A 16 -9.23 24.39 -3.81
C ASP A 16 -9.80 23.24 -4.66
N LEU A 17 -10.27 23.57 -5.87
CA LEU A 17 -10.77 22.62 -6.85
C LEU A 17 -9.66 22.09 -7.77
N MET A 18 -8.51 22.78 -7.83
CA MET A 18 -7.43 22.40 -8.71
C MET A 18 -6.71 21.14 -8.23
N CYS A 19 -6.16 20.38 -9.18
CA CYS A 19 -5.33 19.23 -8.88
C CYS A 19 -4.17 19.66 -7.98
N LYS A 20 -3.95 18.95 -6.86
CA LYS A 20 -2.88 19.25 -5.90
C LYS A 20 -1.47 19.26 -6.50
N ARG A 21 -1.26 18.60 -7.65
CA ARG A 21 0.01 18.65 -8.40
C ARG A 21 0.20 19.91 -9.24
N GLY A 22 -0.77 20.82 -9.28
CA GLY A 22 -0.66 22.08 -10.01
C GLY A 22 -0.66 21.93 -11.54
N CYS A 23 -1.25 20.86 -12.09
CA CYS A 23 -1.23 20.57 -13.52
C CYS A 23 -2.27 21.35 -14.35
N GLY A 24 -3.02 22.26 -13.73
CA GLY A 24 -4.06 23.06 -14.39
C GLY A 24 -5.41 22.35 -14.63
N PHE A 25 -5.53 21.08 -14.26
CA PHE A 25 -6.80 20.34 -14.28
C PHE A 25 -7.45 20.32 -12.90
N TYR A 26 -8.76 20.13 -12.85
CA TYR A 26 -9.49 19.95 -11.58
C TYR A 26 -9.19 18.57 -10.96
N GLY A 27 -9.06 18.56 -9.64
CA GLY A 27 -8.89 17.36 -8.84
C GLY A 27 -10.23 16.82 -8.35
N ASN A 28 -10.29 15.50 -8.10
CA ASN A 28 -11.45 14.88 -7.48
C ASN A 28 -11.14 14.51 -6.02
N ALA A 29 -12.09 14.75 -5.09
CA ALA A 29 -11.98 14.35 -3.70
C ALA A 29 -11.74 12.84 -3.51
N VAL A 30 -12.34 11.99 -4.37
CA VAL A 30 -12.12 10.52 -4.36
C VAL A 30 -10.65 10.17 -4.59
N TRP A 31 -9.96 10.98 -5.39
CA TRP A 31 -8.54 10.81 -5.71
C TRP A 31 -7.65 11.77 -4.93
N GLN A 32 -8.06 12.11 -3.70
CA GLN A 32 -7.31 12.99 -2.79
C GLN A 32 -7.06 14.39 -3.34
N GLY A 33 -7.90 14.87 -4.26
CA GLY A 33 -7.72 16.14 -4.96
C GLY A 33 -6.75 16.06 -6.14
N LEU A 34 -6.51 14.87 -6.70
CA LEU A 34 -5.73 14.68 -7.93
C LEU A 34 -6.65 14.57 -9.15
N CYS A 35 -6.14 14.98 -10.32
CA CYS A 35 -6.79 14.70 -11.59
C CYS A 35 -6.52 13.25 -12.03
N SER A 36 -7.28 12.74 -13.01
CA SER A 36 -7.17 11.35 -13.50
C SER A 36 -5.77 10.96 -14.00
N LYS A 37 -5.03 11.92 -14.57
CA LYS A 37 -3.65 11.70 -15.04
C LYS A 37 -2.68 11.60 -13.87
N CYS A 38 -2.74 12.56 -12.94
CA CYS A 38 -1.84 12.59 -11.79
C CYS A 38 -2.09 11.42 -10.84
N TRP A 39 -3.35 11.06 -10.63
CA TRP A 39 -3.75 9.92 -9.80
C TRP A 39 -3.24 8.59 -10.35
N ARG A 40 -3.37 8.33 -11.66
CA ARG A 40 -2.85 7.09 -12.26
C ARG A 40 -1.37 6.91 -12.04
N GLN A 41 -0.60 7.98 -12.17
CA GLN A 41 0.85 7.94 -12.01
C GLN A 41 1.25 7.72 -10.54
N GLU A 42 0.56 8.38 -9.59
CA GLU A 42 0.71 8.15 -8.15
C GLU A 42 0.39 6.69 -7.81
N ASN A 43 -0.77 6.22 -8.26
CA ASN A 43 -1.29 4.89 -7.95
C ASN A 43 -0.41 3.78 -8.54
N GLN A 44 0.20 3.99 -9.71
CA GLN A 44 1.17 3.03 -10.26
C GLN A 44 2.41 2.89 -9.37
N CYS A 45 2.98 4.00 -8.89
CA CYS A 45 4.11 3.98 -7.97
C CYS A 45 3.74 3.33 -6.63
N THR A 46 2.61 3.70 -6.03
CA THR A 46 2.14 3.11 -4.77
C THR A 46 1.91 1.61 -4.91
N ARG A 47 1.27 1.16 -5.99
CA ARG A 47 1.00 -0.26 -6.23
C ARG A 47 2.28 -1.05 -6.45
N ALA A 48 3.26 -0.51 -7.17
CA ALA A 48 4.55 -1.17 -7.37
C ALA A 48 5.27 -1.41 -6.03
N LYS A 49 5.29 -0.39 -5.15
CA LYS A 49 5.86 -0.51 -3.81
C LYS A 49 5.12 -1.52 -2.94
N GLN A 50 3.78 -1.50 -2.97
CA GLN A 50 2.97 -2.49 -2.26
C GLN A 50 3.27 -3.93 -2.68
N ILE A 51 3.41 -4.19 -3.98
CA ILE A 51 3.75 -5.53 -4.50
C ILE A 51 5.12 -5.99 -3.98
N GLU A 52 6.10 -5.09 -3.95
CA GLU A 52 7.44 -5.39 -3.42
C GLU A 52 7.40 -5.70 -1.92
N ASP A 53 6.71 -4.87 -1.14
CA ASP A 53 6.55 -5.06 0.31
C ASP A 53 5.83 -6.37 0.63
N ASP A 54 4.75 -6.69 -0.11
CA ASP A 54 3.99 -7.93 0.02
C ASP A 54 4.84 -9.15 -0.33
N ARG A 55 5.67 -9.05 -1.38
CA ARG A 55 6.62 -10.10 -1.74
C ARG A 55 7.64 -10.32 -0.63
N ALA A 56 8.22 -9.25 -0.09
CA ALA A 56 9.18 -9.35 1.01
C ALA A 56 8.55 -9.96 2.27
N LEU A 57 7.31 -9.59 2.59
CA LEU A 57 6.56 -10.17 3.70
C LEU A 57 6.27 -11.66 3.47
N ALA A 58 5.88 -12.04 2.26
CA ALA A 58 5.63 -13.43 1.89
C ALA A 58 6.90 -14.29 2.05
N GLU A 59 8.07 -13.79 1.63
CA GLU A 59 9.34 -14.51 1.82
C GLU A 59 9.70 -14.69 3.31
N ARG A 60 9.53 -13.64 4.13
CA ARG A 60 9.71 -13.76 5.60
C ARG A 60 8.76 -14.78 6.21
N ARG A 61 7.50 -14.79 5.76
CA ARG A 61 6.49 -15.76 6.23
C ARG A 61 6.88 -17.19 5.85
N LYS A 62 7.38 -17.41 4.62
CA LYS A 62 7.84 -18.73 4.15
C LYS A 62 8.97 -19.28 5.03
N LEU A 63 9.97 -18.45 5.37
CA LEU A 63 11.10 -18.84 6.22
C LEU A 63 10.65 -19.32 7.61
N CYS A 64 9.62 -18.67 8.19
CA CYS A 64 9.10 -19.01 9.51
C CYS A 64 8.03 -20.12 9.50
N THR A 65 7.74 -20.75 8.34
CA THR A 65 6.82 -21.89 8.31
C THR A 65 7.44 -23.12 8.99
N PRO A 66 6.65 -23.95 9.72
CA PRO A 66 7.16 -25.19 10.32
C PRO A 66 7.86 -26.11 9.32
N ALA A 67 7.41 -26.13 8.05
CA ALA A 67 8.03 -26.90 6.98
C ALA A 67 9.37 -26.31 6.48
N ALA A 68 9.55 -24.98 6.48
CA ALA A 68 10.83 -24.35 6.17
C ALA A 68 11.82 -24.49 7.32
N VAL A 69 11.36 -24.30 8.57
CA VAL A 69 12.16 -24.56 9.77
C VAL A 69 12.60 -26.03 9.82
N ARG A 70 11.68 -26.98 9.54
CA ARG A 70 11.99 -28.42 9.49
C ARG A 70 13.00 -28.76 8.38
N ARG A 71 12.95 -28.10 7.22
CA ARG A 71 13.98 -28.23 6.17
C ARG A 71 15.33 -27.70 6.62
N HIS A 72 15.38 -26.54 7.28
CA HIS A 72 16.64 -25.99 7.77
C HIS A 72 17.29 -26.85 8.85
N VAL A 73 16.47 -27.43 9.75
CA VAL A 73 16.94 -28.38 10.77
C VAL A 73 17.46 -29.68 10.14
N HIS A 74 16.77 -30.23 9.12
CA HIS A 74 17.24 -31.42 8.41
C HIS A 74 18.54 -31.19 7.64
N ASP A 75 18.73 -29.99 7.08
CA ASP A 75 19.96 -29.60 6.39
C ASP A 75 21.15 -29.39 7.36
N GLN A 76 20.90 -28.82 8.54
CA GLN A 76 21.94 -28.62 9.57
C GLN A 76 22.23 -29.87 10.43
N ASN A 77 21.34 -30.85 10.42
CA ASN A 77 21.52 -32.12 11.13
C ASN A 77 21.36 -33.27 10.11
N PRO A 78 22.37 -33.49 9.25
CA PRO A 78 22.34 -34.63 8.35
C PRO A 78 22.32 -35.91 9.20
N PRO A 79 21.52 -36.93 8.84
CA PRO A 79 21.48 -38.16 9.59
C PRO A 79 22.86 -38.80 9.57
N GLU A 80 23.50 -38.83 10.73
CA GLU A 80 24.78 -39.47 10.96
C GLU A 80 24.64 -40.97 10.70
N HIS A 81 25.33 -41.43 9.66
CA HIS A 81 25.63 -42.80 9.25
C HIS A 81 24.79 -43.92 9.88
N THR A 82 23.89 -44.49 9.09
CA THR A 82 23.60 -45.93 9.22
C THR A 82 24.44 -46.69 8.18
N LEU A 83 25.75 -46.75 8.43
CA LEU A 83 26.57 -47.88 7.95
C LEU A 83 26.13 -49.08 8.78
N CYS A 84 25.21 -49.88 8.27
CA CYS A 84 25.02 -51.23 8.77
C CYS A 84 25.99 -52.18 8.03
N PRO A 85 26.58 -53.14 8.76
CA PRO A 85 27.78 -53.90 8.37
C PRO A 85 27.60 -54.79 7.14
#